data_AF-A0A7X9ACV1-F1
#
_entry.id   AF-A0A7X9ACV1-F1
#
_cell.length_a   1.000
_cell.length_b   1.000
_cell.length_c   1.000
_cell.angle_alpha   90.00
_cell.angle_beta   90.00
_cell.angle_gamma   90.00
#
_symmetry.space_group_name_H-M   'P 1'
#
loop_
_entity.id
_entity.type
_entity.pdbx_description
1 polymer ?
#
loop_
_entity_poly.entity_id
_entity_poly.type
_entity_poly.pdbx_seq_one_letter_code
_entity_poly.pdbx_strand_id
1 'polypeptide(L)'
;YIILPPISVYKLGQWYFVRDGNHRVSVAKAQGVEFIDAEVVELDSQIPLEAGLTMKQLRRRVVHYERKGFIEQYHPTFLPMDEIRFSSPGSYPELVHHIQVHKYFINQGRSEELSFAEGATSWYEKVYKPIIEEVRLQKIATAFPGATEADLYMWIVRHWDNLKHMSGSHEVSIESAASDYKARFGKGGLRRWLDRLKLFFSKE
;
A
#
# COMPACT_ATOMS: atom_id res chain seq x y z
N TYR A 1 6.08 -33.18 33.12
CA TYR A 1 5.37 -32.59 31.96
C TYR A 1 5.60 -31.09 32.02
N ILE A 2 6.12 -30.49 30.95
CA ILE A 2 6.33 -29.03 30.90
C ILE A 2 5.12 -28.45 30.19
N ILE A 3 4.31 -27.68 30.91
CA ILE A 3 3.20 -26.93 30.32
C ILE A 3 3.82 -25.71 29.64
N LEU A 4 3.76 -25.68 28.32
CA LEU A 4 4.17 -24.51 27.55
C LEU A 4 3.02 -23.50 27.52
N PRO A 5 3.31 -22.18 27.45
CA PRO A 5 2.26 -21.20 27.20
C PRO A 5 1.53 -21.52 25.89
N PRO A 6 0.26 -21.10 25.74
CA PRO A 6 -0.45 -21.22 24.47
C PRO A 6 0.20 -20.35 23.38
N ILE A 7 0.03 -20.75 22.12
CA ILE A 7 0.39 -19.90 20.97
C ILE A 7 -0.68 -18.83 20.74
N SER A 8 -0.36 -17.75 20.01
CA SER A 8 -1.37 -16.76 19.62
C SER A 8 -1.63 -16.87 18.13
N VAL A 9 -2.90 -17.01 17.75
CA VAL A 9 -3.31 -17.21 16.36
C VAL A 9 -4.47 -16.30 15.97
N TYR A 10 -4.47 -15.84 14.72
CA TYR A 10 -5.66 -15.30 14.07
C TYR A 10 -6.39 -16.43 13.33
N LYS A 11 -7.70 -16.51 13.50
CA LYS A 11 -8.57 -17.39 12.70
C LYS A 11 -9.29 -16.55 11.65
N LEU A 12 -9.16 -16.94 10.39
CA LEU A 12 -9.84 -16.32 9.25
C LEU A 12 -10.59 -17.39 8.48
N GLY A 13 -11.92 -17.46 8.66
CA GLY A 13 -12.73 -18.56 8.17
C GLY A 13 -12.27 -19.91 8.77
N GLN A 14 -11.75 -20.80 7.93
CA GLN A 14 -11.26 -22.13 8.34
C GLN A 14 -9.73 -22.16 8.54
N TRP A 15 -9.05 -21.03 8.43
CA TRP A 15 -7.59 -20.95 8.43
C TRP A 15 -7.06 -20.30 9.70
N TYR A 16 -5.94 -20.81 10.21
CA TYR A 16 -5.25 -20.27 11.37
C TYR A 16 -3.88 -19.70 10.97
N PHE A 17 -3.60 -18.48 11.39
CA PHE A 17 -2.36 -17.75 11.13
C PHE A 17 -1.66 -17.46 12.44
N VAL A 18 -0.42 -17.93 12.60
CA VAL A 18 0.34 -17.76 13.83
C VAL A 18 0.81 -16.31 13.97
N ARG A 19 0.29 -15.62 14.98
CA ARG A 19 0.75 -14.30 15.41
C ARG A 19 2.00 -14.41 16.28
N ASP A 20 1.99 -15.34 17.24
CA ASP A 20 3.13 -15.66 18.10
C ASP A 20 3.23 -17.17 18.34
N GLY A 21 4.46 -17.68 18.46
CA GLY A 21 4.71 -19.10 18.73
C GLY A 21 5.13 -19.94 17.51
N ASN A 22 5.58 -19.33 16.42
CA ASN A 22 6.03 -20.03 15.21
C ASN A 22 7.06 -21.14 15.48
N HIS A 23 8.02 -20.91 16.39
CA HIS A 23 8.99 -21.94 16.79
C HIS A 23 8.33 -23.13 17.48
N ARG A 24 7.36 -22.89 18.37
CA ARG A 24 6.61 -23.93 19.07
C ARG A 24 5.78 -24.77 18.10
N VAL A 25 5.13 -24.13 17.12
CA VAL A 25 4.39 -24.82 16.05
C VAL A 25 5.33 -25.69 15.22
N SER A 26 6.51 -25.19 14.85
CA SER A 26 7.50 -25.95 14.09
C SER A 26 7.99 -27.19 14.85
N VAL A 27 8.33 -27.05 16.14
CA VAL A 27 8.77 -28.17 16.99
C VAL A 27 7.66 -29.19 17.20
N ALA A 28 6.45 -28.73 17.54
CA ALA A 28 5.28 -29.60 17.72
C ALA A 28 4.99 -30.43 16.45
N LYS A 29 5.06 -29.78 15.27
CA LYS A 29 4.90 -30.45 13.98
C LYS A 29 5.99 -31.49 13.72
N ALA A 30 7.25 -31.17 14.00
CA ALA A 30 8.37 -32.10 13.84
C ALA A 30 8.29 -33.31 14.77
N GLN A 31 7.70 -33.14 15.95
CA GLN A 31 7.47 -34.19 16.95
C GLN A 31 6.18 -34.99 16.72
N GLY A 32 5.40 -34.67 15.69
CA GLY A 32 4.13 -35.35 15.40
C GLY A 32 3.04 -35.08 16.44
N VAL A 33 3.13 -33.96 17.17
CA VAL A 33 2.09 -33.54 18.11
C VAL A 33 0.83 -33.16 17.34
N GLU A 34 -0.31 -33.77 17.71
CA GLU A 34 -1.58 -33.58 17.00
C GLU A 34 -2.28 -32.26 17.36
N PHE A 35 -2.18 -31.82 18.62
CA PHE A 35 -2.84 -30.61 19.11
C PHE A 35 -1.88 -29.69 19.87
N ILE A 36 -2.05 -28.37 19.72
CA ILE A 36 -1.30 -27.35 20.45
C ILE A 36 -2.27 -26.31 21.01
N ASP A 37 -2.10 -25.95 22.28
CA ASP A 37 -2.93 -24.94 22.94
C ASP A 37 -2.73 -23.56 22.30
N ALA A 38 -3.83 -22.86 22.01
CA ALA A 38 -3.81 -21.58 21.32
C ALA A 38 -4.85 -20.58 21.85
N GLU A 39 -4.45 -19.32 21.97
CA GLU A 39 -5.34 -18.17 22.07
C GLU A 39 -5.75 -17.73 20.66
N VAL A 40 -7.05 -17.76 20.37
CA VAL A 40 -7.59 -17.54 19.03
C VAL A 40 -8.33 -16.21 18.96
N VAL A 41 -7.92 -15.34 18.05
CA VAL A 41 -8.67 -14.13 17.67
C VAL A 41 -9.32 -14.39 16.31
N GLU A 42 -10.64 -14.44 16.26
CA GLU A 42 -11.40 -14.66 15.02
C GLU A 42 -11.61 -13.35 14.27
N LEU A 43 -11.33 -13.38 12.97
CA LEU A 43 -11.43 -12.26 12.05
C LEU A 43 -12.25 -12.73 10.83
N ASP A 44 -13.06 -11.82 10.31
CA ASP A 44 -13.77 -12.03 9.05
C ASP A 44 -12.98 -11.43 7.89
N SER A 45 -13.10 -12.05 6.71
CA SER A 45 -12.52 -11.51 5.48
C SER A 45 -13.45 -11.72 4.29
N GLN A 46 -13.59 -10.67 3.48
CA GLN A 46 -14.25 -10.75 2.17
C GLN A 46 -13.32 -11.34 1.09
N ILE A 47 -12.04 -11.53 1.42
CA ILE A 47 -11.06 -12.10 0.51
C ILE A 47 -11.00 -13.61 0.75
N PRO A 48 -11.32 -14.44 -0.25
CA PRO A 48 -11.25 -15.89 -0.08
C PRO A 48 -9.81 -16.33 0.16
N LEU A 49 -9.64 -17.22 1.15
CA LEU A 49 -8.36 -17.81 1.52
C LEU A 49 -8.38 -19.31 1.23
N GLU A 50 -7.24 -19.84 0.78
CA GLU A 50 -7.07 -21.25 0.42
C GLU A 50 -5.68 -21.77 0.84
N ALA A 51 -5.57 -23.08 1.06
CA ALA A 51 -4.29 -23.72 1.40
C ALA A 51 -3.26 -23.47 0.30
N GLY A 52 -2.02 -23.16 0.71
CA GLY A 52 -0.93 -22.92 -0.22
C GLY A 52 -0.97 -21.54 -0.90
N LEU A 53 -1.89 -20.65 -0.53
CA LEU A 53 -1.92 -19.27 -1.02
C LEU A 53 -0.59 -18.57 -0.70
N THR A 54 0.13 -18.18 -1.75
CA THR A 54 1.38 -17.45 -1.58
C THR A 54 1.13 -15.99 -1.23
N MET A 55 2.07 -15.36 -0.54
CA MET A 55 2.01 -13.91 -0.27
C MET A 55 1.83 -13.06 -1.53
N LYS A 56 2.38 -13.51 -2.68
CA LYS A 56 2.21 -12.82 -3.97
C LYS A 56 0.77 -12.89 -4.47
N GLN A 57 0.12 -14.06 -4.34
CA GLN A 57 -1.29 -14.23 -4.72
C GLN A 57 -2.21 -13.46 -3.77
N LEU A 58 -1.95 -13.53 -2.46
CA LEU A 58 -2.72 -12.79 -1.45
C LEU A 58 -2.69 -11.28 -1.73
N ARG A 59 -1.50 -10.71 -1.96
CA ARG A 59 -1.36 -9.28 -2.32
C ARG A 59 -2.19 -8.90 -3.55
N ARG A 60 -2.18 -9.73 -4.60
CA ARG A 60 -2.99 -9.48 -5.80
C ARG A 60 -4.48 -9.50 -5.50
N ARG A 61 -4.95 -10.41 -4.63
CA ARG A 61 -6.37 -10.47 -4.22
C ARG A 61 -6.77 -9.23 -3.43
N VAL A 62 -5.93 -8.79 -2.49
CA VAL A 62 -6.16 -7.57 -1.71
C VAL A 62 -6.26 -6.34 -2.63
N VAL A 63 -5.30 -6.15 -3.54
CA VAL A 63 -5.31 -5.03 -4.50
C VAL A 63 -6.55 -5.07 -5.39
N HIS A 64 -6.96 -6.26 -5.84
CA HIS A 64 -8.17 -6.41 -6.65
C HIS A 64 -9.44 -6.05 -5.86
N TYR A 65 -9.53 -6.51 -4.61
CA TYR A 65 -10.62 -6.19 -3.71
C TYR A 65 -10.72 -4.68 -3.45
N GLU A 66 -9.60 -4.03 -3.15
CA GLU A 66 -9.54 -2.57 -2.95
C GLU A 66 -9.96 -1.81 -4.21
N ARG A 67 -9.47 -2.23 -5.39
CA ARG A 67 -9.88 -1.62 -6.67
C ARG A 67 -11.39 -1.73 -6.88
N LYS A 68 -11.94 -2.92 -6.63
CA LYS A 68 -13.37 -3.18 -6.78
C LYS A 68 -14.17 -2.26 -5.85
N GLY A 69 -13.79 -2.18 -4.57
CA GLY A 69 -14.43 -1.28 -3.61
C GLY A 69 -14.36 0.19 -4.03
N PHE A 70 -13.23 0.64 -4.55
CA PHE A 70 -13.10 2.00 -5.09
C PHE A 70 -14.05 2.26 -6.27
N ILE A 71 -14.14 1.32 -7.23
CA ILE A 71 -15.02 1.46 -8.40
C ILE A 71 -16.49 1.47 -7.97
N GLU A 72 -16.89 0.56 -7.08
CA GLU A 72 -18.27 0.46 -6.58
C GLU A 72 -18.68 1.66 -5.74
N GLN A 73 -17.76 2.22 -4.96
CA GLN A 73 -18.06 3.37 -4.10
C GLN A 73 -18.12 4.69 -4.89
N TYR A 74 -17.15 4.92 -5.78
CA TYR A 74 -16.96 6.25 -6.40
C TYR A 74 -17.43 6.35 -7.85
N HIS A 75 -17.70 5.22 -8.52
CA HIS A 75 -18.07 5.18 -9.94
C HIS A 75 -17.22 6.14 -10.79
N PRO A 76 -15.89 5.98 -10.81
CA PRO A 76 -14.92 7.02 -11.19
C PRO A 76 -14.82 7.22 -12.71
N THR A 77 -15.92 7.61 -13.38
CA THR A 77 -15.97 7.90 -14.82
C THR A 77 -15.12 9.12 -15.21
N PHE A 78 -14.71 9.92 -14.23
CA PHE A 78 -13.89 11.12 -14.34
C PHE A 78 -12.38 10.84 -14.16
N LEU A 79 -11.96 9.59 -13.93
CA LEU A 79 -10.56 9.19 -13.86
C LEU A 79 -10.25 8.12 -14.91
N PRO A 80 -9.06 8.13 -15.55
CA PRO A 80 -8.63 7.08 -16.44
C PRO A 80 -8.18 5.85 -15.63
N MET A 81 -9.16 5.10 -15.13
CA MET A 81 -8.89 3.94 -14.25
C MET A 81 -8.11 2.82 -14.93
N ASP A 82 -8.12 2.75 -16.26
CA ASP A 82 -7.30 1.80 -17.01
C ASP A 82 -5.80 2.12 -16.92
N GLU A 83 -5.45 3.40 -16.73
CA GLU A 83 -4.09 3.85 -16.48
C GLU A 83 -3.72 3.79 -14.99
N ILE A 84 -4.65 4.18 -14.11
CA ILE A 84 -4.42 4.17 -12.65
C ILE A 84 -4.61 2.74 -12.11
N ARG A 85 -3.51 1.99 -12.09
CA ARG A 85 -3.45 0.62 -11.58
C ARG A 85 -2.34 0.50 -10.57
N PHE A 86 -2.61 -0.10 -9.41
CA PHE A 86 -1.59 -0.36 -8.39
C PHE A 86 -1.20 -1.83 -8.33
N SER A 87 -0.02 -2.10 -7.79
CA SER A 87 0.46 -3.46 -7.51
C SER A 87 0.61 -3.76 -6.01
N SER A 88 0.47 -2.73 -5.16
CA SER A 88 0.64 -2.82 -3.71
C SER A 88 -0.69 -2.66 -2.96
N PRO A 89 -0.96 -3.48 -1.93
CA PRO A 89 -2.09 -3.27 -1.03
C PRO A 89 -2.05 -1.88 -0.36
N GLY A 90 -3.22 -1.36 -0.02
CA GLY A 90 -3.42 -0.06 0.62
C GLY A 90 -3.46 1.13 -0.34
N SER A 91 -3.15 0.92 -1.63
CA SER A 91 -2.96 2.04 -2.56
C SER A 91 -4.25 2.74 -3.00
N TYR A 92 -5.40 2.04 -3.08
CA TYR A 92 -6.66 2.73 -3.41
C TYR A 92 -7.21 3.56 -2.23
N PRO A 93 -7.18 3.08 -0.97
CA PRO A 93 -7.45 3.95 0.17
C PRO A 93 -6.53 5.19 0.23
N GLU A 94 -5.23 5.01 -0.01
CA GLU A 94 -4.27 6.11 -0.05
C GLU A 94 -4.53 7.08 -1.20
N LEU A 95 -4.93 6.59 -2.37
CA LEU A 95 -5.40 7.41 -3.49
C LEU A 95 -6.59 8.30 -3.08
N VAL A 96 -7.60 7.73 -2.41
CA VAL A 96 -8.74 8.50 -1.90
C VAL A 96 -8.25 9.58 -0.94
N HIS A 97 -7.32 9.26 -0.04
CA HIS A 97 -6.73 10.23 0.88
C HIS A 97 -6.07 11.39 0.12
N HIS A 98 -5.24 11.12 -0.89
CA HIS A 98 -4.59 12.15 -1.69
C HIS A 98 -5.60 13.06 -2.41
N ILE A 99 -6.67 12.48 -2.97
CA ILE A 99 -7.74 13.25 -3.61
C ILE A 99 -8.45 14.15 -2.59
N GLN A 100 -8.76 13.63 -1.40
CA GLN A 100 -9.44 14.38 -0.35
C GLN A 100 -8.58 15.53 0.20
N VAL A 101 -7.28 15.28 0.40
CA VAL A 101 -6.33 16.32 0.84
C VAL A 101 -6.22 17.42 -0.22
N HIS A 102 -6.07 17.05 -1.50
CA HIS A 102 -6.05 18.02 -2.60
C HIS A 102 -7.35 18.84 -2.68
N LYS A 103 -8.49 18.16 -2.60
CA LYS A 103 -9.82 18.80 -2.56
C LYS A 103 -9.96 19.77 -1.39
N TYR A 104 -9.50 19.38 -0.20
CA TYR A 104 -9.52 20.24 0.99
C TYR A 104 -8.79 21.56 0.74
N PHE A 105 -7.57 21.52 0.18
CA PHE A 105 -6.81 22.74 -0.11
C PHE A 105 -7.45 23.60 -1.21
N ILE A 106 -8.05 23.00 -2.25
CA ILE A 106 -8.76 23.77 -3.28
C ILE A 106 -10.03 24.45 -2.75
N ASN A 107 -10.70 23.82 -1.78
CA ASN A 107 -11.88 24.40 -1.15
C ASN A 107 -11.53 25.56 -0.19
N GLN A 108 -10.26 25.75 0.19
CA GLN A 108 -9.86 26.89 1.00
C GLN A 108 -10.11 28.20 0.25
N GLY A 109 -10.96 29.05 0.81
CA GLY A 109 -11.33 30.34 0.20
C GLY A 109 -12.49 30.27 -0.80
N ARG A 110 -13.18 29.12 -0.91
CA ARG A 110 -14.43 28.99 -1.68
C ARG A 110 -15.64 28.98 -0.75
N SER A 111 -16.76 29.52 -1.22
CA SER A 111 -18.04 29.50 -0.50
C SER A 111 -18.75 28.16 -0.60
N GLU A 112 -18.47 27.37 -1.65
CA GLU A 112 -19.08 26.08 -1.90
C GLU A 112 -18.03 24.97 -1.98
N GLU A 113 -18.35 23.82 -1.41
CA GLU A 113 -17.49 22.64 -1.38
C GLU A 113 -17.54 21.91 -2.73
N LEU A 114 -16.39 21.64 -3.33
CA LEU A 114 -16.31 20.77 -4.50
C LEU A 114 -16.82 19.36 -4.19
N SER A 115 -17.42 18.71 -5.18
CA SER A 115 -17.69 17.27 -5.13
C SER A 115 -16.39 16.46 -5.15
N PHE A 116 -16.47 15.18 -4.76
CA PHE A 116 -15.33 14.27 -4.90
C PHE A 116 -14.86 14.15 -6.36
N ALA A 117 -15.79 14.10 -7.32
CA ALA A 117 -15.48 14.00 -8.75
C ALA A 117 -14.66 15.20 -9.26
N GLU A 118 -15.04 16.42 -8.87
CA GLU A 118 -14.29 17.63 -9.22
C GLU A 118 -12.92 17.66 -8.55
N GLY A 119 -12.86 17.30 -7.27
CA GLY A 119 -11.59 17.17 -6.54
C GLY A 119 -10.65 16.17 -7.19
N ALA A 120 -11.17 15.00 -7.58
CA ALA A 120 -10.42 13.94 -8.24
C ALA A 120 -9.95 14.33 -9.65
N THR A 121 -10.81 14.99 -10.44
CA THR A 121 -10.44 15.51 -11.76
C THR A 121 -9.32 16.54 -11.64
N SER A 122 -9.45 17.47 -10.69
CA SER A 122 -8.40 18.46 -10.46
C SER A 122 -7.11 17.83 -9.94
N TRP A 123 -7.19 16.82 -9.07
CA TRP A 123 -6.02 16.09 -8.58
C TRP A 123 -5.30 15.37 -9.72
N TYR A 124 -6.06 14.73 -10.61
CA TYR A 124 -5.49 14.01 -11.75
C TYR A 124 -4.70 14.97 -12.66
N GLU A 125 -5.30 16.08 -13.07
CA GLU A 125 -4.66 17.03 -13.99
C GLU A 125 -3.54 17.85 -13.35
N LYS A 126 -3.66 18.25 -12.09
CA LYS A 126 -2.70 19.17 -11.45
C LYS A 126 -1.60 18.47 -10.65
N VAL A 127 -1.79 17.22 -10.26
CA VAL A 127 -0.88 16.51 -9.36
C VAL A 127 -0.41 15.20 -9.96
N TYR A 128 -1.33 14.28 -10.28
CA TYR A 128 -0.96 12.95 -10.75
C TYR A 128 -0.25 13.00 -12.12
N LYS A 129 -0.90 13.59 -13.12
CA LYS A 129 -0.42 13.61 -14.49
C LYS A 129 0.94 14.31 -14.65
N PRO A 130 1.20 15.50 -14.05
CA PRO A 130 2.53 16.12 -14.10
C PRO A 130 3.63 15.24 -13.51
N ILE A 131 3.36 14.56 -12.38
CA ILE A 131 4.32 13.62 -11.78
C ILE A 131 4.61 12.44 -12.71
N ILE A 132 3.57 11.86 -13.31
CA ILE A 132 3.73 10.73 -14.22
C ILE A 132 4.45 11.14 -15.52
N GLU A 133 4.17 12.33 -16.04
CA GLU A 133 4.90 12.88 -17.18
C GLU A 133 6.40 13.02 -16.86
N GLU A 134 6.76 13.50 -15.67
CA GLU A 134 8.16 13.56 -15.23
C GLU A 134 8.79 12.16 -15.07
N VAL A 135 8.04 11.21 -14.51
CA VAL A 135 8.44 9.79 -14.41
C VAL A 135 8.77 9.21 -15.79
N ARG A 136 7.95 9.53 -16.80
CA ARG A 136 8.14 9.09 -18.19
C ARG A 136 9.35 9.78 -18.82
N LEU A 137 9.47 11.11 -18.69
CA LEU A 137 10.59 11.90 -19.23
C LEU A 137 11.94 11.42 -18.69
N GLN A 138 12.03 11.21 -17.37
CA GLN A 138 13.25 10.74 -16.72
C GLN A 138 13.47 9.22 -16.84
N LYS A 139 12.55 8.49 -17.50
CA LYS A 139 12.58 7.02 -17.63
C LYS A 139 12.71 6.32 -16.28
N ILE A 140 12.09 6.84 -15.22
CA ILE A 140 12.25 6.33 -13.85
C ILE A 140 11.82 4.87 -13.77
N ALA A 141 10.74 4.50 -14.47
CA ALA A 141 10.22 3.13 -14.52
C ALA A 141 11.27 2.07 -14.90
N THR A 142 12.30 2.42 -15.69
CA THR A 142 13.40 1.50 -16.05
C THR A 142 14.21 1.01 -14.85
N ALA A 143 14.25 1.78 -13.76
CA ALA A 143 14.91 1.42 -12.52
C ALA A 143 14.05 0.53 -11.61
N PHE A 144 12.74 0.43 -11.86
CA PHE A 144 11.76 -0.25 -11.00
C PHE A 144 10.91 -1.28 -11.77
N PRO A 145 11.51 -2.42 -12.21
CA PRO A 145 10.78 -3.44 -12.95
C PRO A 145 9.58 -3.99 -12.16
N GLY A 146 8.41 -4.01 -12.79
CA GLY A 146 7.17 -4.53 -12.20
C GLY A 146 6.37 -3.52 -11.37
N ALA A 147 6.88 -2.30 -11.17
CA ALA A 147 6.10 -1.18 -10.65
C ALA A 147 5.25 -0.56 -11.77
N THR A 148 4.03 -0.18 -11.43
CA THR A 148 3.18 0.64 -12.30
C THR A 148 3.53 2.13 -12.15
N GLU A 149 3.07 2.96 -13.07
CA GLU A 149 3.21 4.41 -12.95
C GLU A 149 2.52 4.93 -11.68
N ALA A 150 1.35 4.40 -11.34
CA ALA A 150 0.63 4.79 -10.13
C ALA A 150 1.40 4.38 -8.84
N ASP A 151 2.08 3.23 -8.83
CA ASP A 151 2.97 2.86 -7.72
C ASP A 151 4.12 3.88 -7.58
N LEU A 152 4.75 4.30 -8.70
CA LEU A 152 5.82 5.29 -8.70
C LEU A 152 5.34 6.65 -8.19
N TYR A 153 4.13 7.07 -8.60
CA TYR A 153 3.50 8.28 -8.06
C TYR A 153 3.40 8.21 -6.53
N MET A 154 2.86 7.12 -5.97
CA MET A 154 2.71 6.98 -4.51
C MET A 154 4.05 7.03 -3.79
N TRP A 155 5.07 6.38 -4.36
CA TRP A 155 6.40 6.37 -3.76
C TRP A 155 7.07 7.74 -3.79
N ILE A 156 6.95 8.47 -4.90
CA ILE A 156 7.52 9.81 -5.04
C ILE A 156 6.83 10.79 -4.10
N VAL A 157 5.50 10.78 -4.01
CA VAL A 157 4.76 11.68 -3.12
C VAL A 157 5.09 11.41 -1.66
N ARG A 158 5.14 10.14 -1.24
CA ARG A 158 5.53 9.78 0.12
C ARG A 158 6.97 10.18 0.44
N HIS A 159 7.88 10.03 -0.53
CA HIS A 159 9.26 10.46 -0.37
C HIS A 159 9.38 11.98 -0.25
N TRP A 160 8.60 12.70 -1.06
CA TRP A 160 8.53 14.16 -1.01
C TRP A 160 8.03 14.69 0.35
N ASP A 161 6.98 14.08 0.89
CA ASP A 161 6.44 14.43 2.20
C ASP A 161 7.48 14.21 3.32
N ASN A 162 8.16 13.06 3.29
CA ASN A 162 9.27 12.77 4.20
C ASN A 162 10.42 13.79 4.08
N LEU A 163 10.78 14.19 2.86
CA LEU A 163 11.85 15.18 2.64
C LEU A 163 11.48 16.54 3.25
N LYS A 164 10.24 17.01 3.08
CA LYS A 164 9.77 18.26 3.69
C LYS A 164 9.86 18.23 5.22
N HIS A 165 9.46 17.11 5.82
CA HIS A 165 9.53 16.94 7.26
C HIS A 165 10.97 16.89 7.79
N MET A 166 11.91 16.33 7.02
CA MET A 166 13.32 16.22 7.41
C MET A 166 14.15 17.47 7.14
N SER A 167 13.86 18.21 6.06
CA SER A 167 14.65 19.39 5.67
C SER A 167 14.22 20.68 6.39
N GLY A 168 13.03 20.68 7.01
CA GLY A 168 12.45 21.89 7.62
C GLY A 168 12.08 22.98 6.61
N SER A 169 12.20 22.71 5.31
CA SER A 169 11.98 23.67 4.22
C SER A 169 10.85 23.21 3.30
N HIS A 170 9.93 24.13 2.98
CA HIS A 170 8.80 23.89 2.08
C HIS A 170 9.16 23.95 0.58
N GLU A 171 10.43 24.19 0.25
CA GLU A 171 10.91 24.46 -1.12
C GLU A 171 11.31 23.22 -1.92
N VAL A 172 11.09 22.01 -1.41
CA VAL A 172 11.37 20.81 -2.19
C VAL A 172 10.36 20.75 -3.34
N SER A 173 10.83 20.87 -4.58
CA SER A 173 9.98 20.68 -5.76
C SER A 173 9.74 19.19 -6.02
N ILE A 174 8.68 18.89 -6.76
CA ILE A 174 8.31 17.51 -7.10
C ILE A 174 9.34 16.89 -8.06
N GLU A 175 9.91 17.68 -8.96
CA GLU A 175 10.96 17.26 -9.90
C GLU A 175 12.24 16.88 -9.15
N SER A 176 12.60 17.66 -8.13
CA SER A 176 13.72 17.36 -7.24
C SER A 176 13.48 16.06 -6.46
N ALA A 177 12.26 15.88 -5.93
CA ALA A 177 11.88 14.66 -5.21
C ALA A 177 11.89 13.41 -6.10
N ALA A 178 11.41 13.51 -7.34
CA ALA A 178 11.43 12.41 -8.31
C ALA A 178 12.87 12.00 -8.68
N SER A 179 13.74 12.99 -8.91
CA SER A 179 15.15 12.79 -9.23
C SER A 179 15.93 12.18 -8.05
N ASP A 180 15.73 12.70 -6.84
CA ASP A 180 16.33 12.19 -5.60
C ASP A 180 15.84 10.77 -5.30
N TYR A 181 14.55 10.48 -5.52
CA TYR A 181 14.00 9.13 -5.36
C TYR A 181 14.68 8.13 -6.30
N LYS A 182 14.83 8.48 -7.58
CA LYS A 182 15.55 7.64 -8.56
C LYS A 182 17.01 7.41 -8.14
N ALA A 183 17.71 8.46 -7.69
CA ALA A 183 19.11 8.36 -7.28
C ALA A 183 19.32 7.48 -6.04
N ARG A 184 18.44 7.58 -5.04
CA ARG A 184 18.55 6.83 -3.78
C ARG A 184 18.04 5.39 -3.87
N PHE A 185 16.96 5.17 -4.61
CA PHE A 185 16.22 3.90 -4.59
C PHE A 185 16.27 3.14 -5.91
N GLY A 186 16.88 3.71 -6.96
CA GLY A 186 17.22 2.99 -8.19
C GLY A 186 18.12 1.78 -7.93
N LYS A 187 18.31 0.93 -8.96
CA LYS A 187 18.95 -0.40 -8.84
C LYS A 187 20.13 -0.44 -7.85
N GLY A 188 20.00 -1.29 -6.82
CA GLY A 188 20.96 -1.48 -5.73
C GLY A 188 20.41 -1.13 -4.34
N GLY A 189 19.53 -0.12 -4.24
CA GLY A 189 18.93 0.33 -2.96
C GLY A 189 17.57 -0.31 -2.61
N LEU A 190 16.82 -0.75 -3.62
CA LEU A 190 15.46 -1.30 -3.53
C LEU A 190 15.27 -2.45 -2.53
N ARG A 191 16.25 -3.37 -2.44
CA ARG A 191 16.13 -4.56 -1.60
C ARG A 191 16.03 -4.20 -0.11
N ARG A 192 16.72 -3.13 0.31
CA ARG A 192 16.70 -2.63 1.70
C ARG A 192 15.43 -1.86 2.04
N TRP A 193 14.82 -1.17 1.08
CA TRP A 193 13.63 -0.35 1.33
C TRP A 193 12.32 -1.12 1.22
N LEU A 194 12.20 -2.08 0.29
CA LEU A 194 11.04 -2.99 0.23
C LEU A 194 10.86 -3.79 1.53
N ASP A 195 11.95 -4.14 2.21
CA ASP A 195 11.88 -4.80 3.51
C ASP A 195 11.46 -3.83 4.63
N ARG A 196 11.81 -2.55 4.55
CA ARG A 196 11.34 -1.50 5.48
C ARG A 196 9.87 -1.12 5.27
N LEU A 197 9.38 -1.12 4.03
CA LEU A 197 7.96 -0.93 3.73
C LEU A 197 7.10 -2.06 4.28
N LYS A 198 7.52 -3.33 4.11
CA LYS A 198 6.79 -4.49 4.68
C LYS A 198 6.62 -4.39 6.20
N LEU A 199 7.60 -3.83 6.90
CA LEU A 199 7.55 -3.62 8.35
C LEU A 199 6.60 -2.50 8.77
N PHE A 200 6.38 -1.50 7.92
CA PHE A 200 5.47 -0.38 8.20
C PHE A 200 4.01 -0.71 7.86
N PHE A 201 3.74 -1.49 6.80
CA PHE A 201 2.40 -2.04 6.52
C PHE A 201 1.92 -3.09 7.55
N SER A 202 2.77 -3.47 8.52
CA SER A 202 2.46 -4.41 9.61
C SER A 202 2.23 -3.71 10.96
N LYS A 203 2.32 -2.38 11.01
CA LYS A 203 2.02 -1.59 12.20
C LYS A 203 0.92 -0.59 11.88
N GLU A 204 -0.32 -1.08 11.92
CA GLU A 204 -1.46 -0.48 12.62
C GLU A 204 -2.33 -1.63 13.13
#